data_AF-A0A1H6SI71-F1
#
_entry.id   AF-A0A1H6SI71-F1
#
_cell.length_a   1.000
_cell.length_b   1.000
_cell.length_c   1.000
_cell.angle_alpha   90.00
_cell.angle_beta   90.00
_cell.angle_gamma   90.00
#
_symmetry.space_group_name_H-M   'P 1'
#
loop_
_entity.id
_entity.type
_entity.pdbx_description
1 polymer ?
#
loop_
_entity_poly.entity_id
_entity_poly.type
_entity_poly.pdbx_seq_one_letter_code
_entity_poly.pdbx_strand_id
1 'polypeptide(L)' 'MLRFVLERAEDVSGNSGTGAVAEGVIFGDGRVAMRWRRPPRTTQLYECIDDVTQLHGHEGRSRVVLLDSLDDASPS' A
#
# COMPACT_ATOMS: atom_id res chain seq x y z
N MET A 1 12.74 -3.91 6.71
CA MET A 1 11.68 -3.13 6.05
C MET A 1 10.55 -4.07 5.72
N LEU A 2 9.29 -3.60 5.69
CA LEU A 2 8.13 -4.44 5.37
C LEU A 2 7.51 -4.03 4.03
N ARG A 3 7.19 -4.99 3.18
CA ARG A 3 6.56 -4.80 1.88
C ARG A 3 5.05 -4.93 2.02
N PHE A 4 4.31 -4.14 1.25
CA PHE A 4 2.86 -4.23 1.18
C PHE A 4 2.32 -3.95 -0.22
N VAL A 5 1.06 -4.33 -0.43
CA VAL A 5 0.24 -3.84 -1.54
C VAL A 5 -1.00 -3.15 -1.01
N LEU A 6 -1.46 -2.14 -1.75
CA LEU A 6 -2.81 -1.59 -1.55
C LEU A 6 -3.75 -2.39 -2.46
N GLU A 7 -4.58 -3.22 -1.85
CA GLU A 7 -5.57 -4.04 -2.56
C GLU A 7 -6.92 -3.35 -2.56
N ARG A 8 -7.50 -3.17 -3.74
CA ARG A 8 -8.84 -2.60 -3.93
C ARG A 8 -9.85 -3.69 -4.23
N ALA A 9 -10.85 -3.83 -3.37
CA ALA A 9 -11.93 -4.80 -3.54
C ALA A 9 -12.92 -4.36 -4.64
N GLU A 10 -13.24 -3.07 -4.69
CA GLU A 10 -14.25 -2.52 -5.60
C GLU A 10 -13.74 -1.26 -6.31
N ASP A 11 -13.96 -1.19 -7.62
CA ASP A 11 -13.72 0.01 -8.42
C ASP A 11 -15.04 0.73 -8.73
N VAL A 12 -15.48 1.56 -7.79
CA VAL A 12 -16.71 2.35 -7.92
C VAL A 12 -16.62 3.37 -9.07
N SER A 13 -15.40 3.77 -9.46
CA SER A 13 -15.17 4.77 -10.50
C SER A 13 -15.13 4.20 -11.92
N GLY A 14 -14.97 2.88 -12.06
CA GLY A 14 -14.73 2.19 -13.33
C GLY A 14 -13.38 2.48 -14.01
N ASN A 15 -12.56 3.37 -13.44
CA ASN A 15 -11.31 3.85 -14.05
C ASN A 15 -10.05 3.38 -13.31
N SER A 16 -10.20 2.74 -12.15
CA SER A 16 -9.08 2.49 -11.23
C SER A 16 -8.64 1.03 -11.18
N GLY A 17 -9.53 0.10 -11.56
CA GLY A 17 -9.34 -1.35 -11.44
C GLY A 17 -9.42 -1.88 -10.00
N THR A 18 -9.51 -3.21 -9.90
CA THR A 18 -9.52 -3.98 -8.64
C THR A 18 -8.21 -4.77 -8.47
N GLY A 19 -7.99 -5.32 -7.27
CA GLY A 19 -6.77 -6.05 -6.91
C GLY A 19 -5.65 -5.13 -6.41
N ALA A 20 -4.40 -5.57 -6.50
CA ALA A 20 -3.24 -4.78 -6.06
C ALA A 20 -3.00 -3.56 -6.98
N VAL A 21 -3.50 -2.39 -6.58
CA VAL A 21 -3.46 -1.12 -7.32
C VAL A 21 -2.21 -0.29 -7.03
N ALA A 22 -1.59 -0.51 -5.87
CA ALA A 22 -0.30 0.07 -5.51
C ALA A 22 0.58 -0.97 -4.79
N GLU A 23 1.88 -0.72 -4.81
CA GLU A 23 2.89 -1.47 -4.05
C GLU A 23 3.71 -0.50 -3.20
N GLY A 24 4.25 -0.95 -2.09
CA GLY A 24 5.05 -0.07 -1.24
C GLY A 24 5.87 -0.80 -0.20
N VAL A 25 6.65 0.01 0.52
CA VAL A 25 7.49 -0.42 1.64
C VAL A 25 7.28 0.48 2.85
N ILE A 26 7.29 -0.13 4.03
CA ILE A 26 7.40 0.50 5.34
C ILE A 26 8.87 0.36 5.76
N PHE A 27 9.55 1.48 5.91
CA PHE A 27 10.94 1.53 6.35
C PHE A 27 11.06 1.16 7.83
N GLY A 28 12.28 0.87 8.29
CA GLY A 28 12.53 0.46 9.67
C GLY A 28 12.19 1.53 10.72
N ASP A 29 12.06 2.80 10.29
CA ASP A 29 11.63 3.93 11.10
C ASP A 29 10.11 4.21 11.02
N GLY A 30 9.36 3.38 10.30
CA GLY A 30 7.90 3.49 10.14
C GLY A 30 7.43 4.31 8.94
N ARG A 31 8.31 5.08 8.29
CA ARG A 31 7.96 5.87 7.09
C ARG A 31 7.59 4.97 5.92
N VAL A 32 6.80 5.49 4.99
CA VAL A 32 6.26 4.70 3.88
C VAL A 32 6.57 5.32 2.53
N ALA A 33 6.97 4.48 1.58
CA ALA A 33 6.98 4.81 0.15
C ALA A 33 6.00 3.90 -0.58
N MET A 34 5.11 4.49 -1.40
CA MET A 34 4.10 3.79 -2.19
C MET A 34 4.17 4.20 -3.66
N ARG A 35 4.04 3.23 -4.57
CA ARG A 35 4.03 3.41 -6.02
C ARG A 35 2.72 2.90 -6.61
N TRP A 36 2.05 3.74 -7.39
CA TRP A 36 0.88 3.28 -8.16
C TRP A 36 1.30 2.37 -9.32
N ARG A 37 0.60 1.24 -9.46
CA ARG A 37 0.84 0.25 -10.51
C ARG A 37 0.12 0.59 -11.82
N ARG A 38 -0.68 1.66 -11.83
CA ARG A 38 -1.44 2.15 -12.99
C ARG A 38 -1.14 3.64 -13.24
N PRO A 39 -1.26 4.12 -14.50
CA PRO A 39 -1.14 5.53 -14.80
C PRO A 39 -2.19 6.40 -14.08
N PRO A 40 -1.83 7.61 -13.63
CA PRO A 40 -0.46 8.14 -13.59
C PRO A 40 0.36 7.40 -12.51
N ARG A 41 1.50 6.82 -12.91
CA ARG A 41 2.37 6.05 -12.01
C ARG A 41 3.17 7.02 -11.14
N THR A 42 2.54 7.60 -10.13
CA THR A 42 3.21 8.49 -9.18
C THR A 42 3.76 7.68 -8.00
N THR A 43 4.79 8.23 -7.34
CA THR A 43 5.30 7.74 -6.06
C THR A 43 4.89 8.73 -4.98
N GLN A 44 4.41 8.21 -3.85
CA GLN A 44 3.99 9.00 -2.72
C GLN A 44 4.74 8.54 -1.46
N LEU A 45 5.01 9.50 -0.57
CA LEU A 45 5.69 9.29 0.70
C LEU A 45 4.74 9.66 1.84
N TYR A 46 4.81 8.92 2.95
CA TYR A 46 3.98 9.12 4.14
C TYR A 46 4.81 8.94 5.41
N GLU A 47 4.35 9.53 6.52
CA GLU A 47 5.03 9.39 7.80
C GLU A 47 4.75 8.02 8.44
N CYS A 48 3.58 7.42 8.18
CA CYS A 48 3.26 6.06 8.61
C CYS A 48 2.26 5.35 7.68
N ILE A 49 2.00 4.06 7.95
CA ILE A 49 1.04 3.26 7.17
C ILE A 49 -0.43 3.68 7.40
N ASP A 50 -0.72 4.32 8.53
CA ASP A 50 -2.07 4.81 8.84
C ASP A 50 -2.45 5.96 7.91
N ASP A 51 -1.50 6.82 7.52
CA ASP A 51 -1.72 7.87 6.51
C ASP A 51 -2.18 7.28 5.17
N VAL A 52 -1.58 6.14 4.75
CA VAL A 52 -1.97 5.43 3.53
C VAL A 52 -3.41 4.94 3.64
N THR A 53 -3.76 4.35 4.79
CA THR A 53 -5.10 3.81 5.03
C THR A 53 -6.14 4.92 5.10
N GLN A 54 -5.83 6.05 5.75
CA GLN A 54 -6.72 7.19 5.86
C GLN A 54 -6.99 7.84 4.51
N LEU A 55 -5.95 8.04 3.68
CA LEU A 55 -6.07 8.72 2.40
C LEU A 55 -6.61 7.82 1.29
N HIS A 56 -6.28 6.52 1.30
CA HIS A 56 -6.60 5.61 0.19
C HIS A 56 -7.51 4.44 0.56
N GLY A 57 -7.92 4.29 1.82
CA GLY A 57 -8.76 3.17 2.27
C GLY A 57 -10.18 3.19 1.68
N HIS A 58 -10.67 4.36 1.26
CA HIS A 58 -11.98 4.55 0.62
C HIS A 58 -13.12 3.77 1.33
N GLU A 59 -13.36 4.06 2.62
CA GLU A 59 -14.42 3.38 3.43
C GLU A 59 -14.28 1.84 3.50
N GLY A 60 -13.03 1.35 3.45
CA GLY A 60 -12.73 -0.08 3.48
C GLY A 60 -12.72 -0.75 2.10
N ARG A 61 -12.96 -0.01 1.02
CA ARG A 61 -12.88 -0.54 -0.36
C ARG A 61 -11.46 -0.77 -0.83
N SER A 62 -10.47 -0.19 -0.16
CA SER A 62 -9.06 -0.54 -0.34
C SER A 62 -8.41 -0.86 1.01
N ARG A 63 -7.55 -1.86 1.04
CA ARG A 63 -6.87 -2.34 2.26
C ARG A 63 -5.37 -2.52 2.01
N VAL A 64 -4.58 -2.22 3.03
CA VAL A 64 -3.15 -2.56 3.05
C VAL A 64 -3.00 -4.05 3.34
N VAL A 65 -2.22 -4.75 2.53
CA VAL A 65 -1.88 -6.17 2.72
C VAL A 65 -0.36 -6.28 2.83
N LEU A 66 0.13 -6.66 4.01
CA LEU A 66 1.55 -6.95 4.24
C LEU A 66 1.94 -8.24 3.52
N LEU A 67 3.12 -8.25 2.89
CA LEU A 67 3.62 -9.39 2.11
C LEU A 67 4.70 -10.19 2.84
N ASP A 68 5.29 -9.63 3.89
CA ASP A 68 6.34 -10.30 4.65
C ASP A 68 5.73 -11.09 5.81
N SER A 69 6.24 -12.29 6.02
CA SER A 69 5.91 -13.10 7.19
C SER A 69 6.69 -12.61 8.41
N LEU A 70 6.21 -12.92 9.62
CA LEU A 70 6.93 -12.58 10.86
C LEU A 70 8.35 -13.18 10.89
N ASP A 71 8.61 -14.25 10.12
CA ASP A 71 9.89 -14.93 10.05
C ASP A 71 10.91 -14.20 9.14
N ASP A 72 10.42 -13.43 8.16
CA ASP A 72 11.24 -12.64 7.23
C ASP A 72 11.87 -11.39 7.88
N ALA A 73 11.48 -11.07 9.12
CA ALA A 73 11.99 -9.94 9.89
C ALA A 73 13.32 -10.24 10.62
N SER A 74 13.82 -11.48 10.54
CA SER A 74 15.13 -11.83 11.11
C SER A 74 16.24 -11.15 10.30
N PRO A 75 17.01 -10.21 10.88
CA PRO A 75 18.15 -9.64 10.17
C PRO A 75 19.21 -10.73 9.99
N SER A 76 19.54 -11.03 8.72
CA SER A 76 20.75 -11.76 8.34
C SER A 76 22.01 -10.99 8.74
#